data_AF-A0A3D5TIP8-F1
#
_entry.id   AF-A0A3D5TIP8-F1
#
_cell.length_a   1.000
_cell.length_b   1.000
_cell.length_c   1.000
_cell.angle_alpha   90.00
_cell.angle_beta   90.00
_cell.angle_gamma   90.00
#
_symmetry.space_group_name_H-M   'P 1'
#
loop_
_entity.id
_entity.type
_entity.pdbx_description
1 polymer ?
#
loop_
_entity_poly.entity_id
_entity_poly.type
_entity_poly.pdbx_seq_one_letter_code
_entity_poly.pdbx_strand_id
1 'polypeptide(L)'
;MPNTESVKKSLRQSQHRRARNLSQKKALKEVVRDFKKAAESKPEEATKMLSGVYKKLDKAAKKNLIHKNRASRLKSRLTQRIAKSSKTDS
;
A
#
# COMPACT_ATOMS: atom_id res chain seq x y z
N MET A 1 -32.43 7.09 0.04
CA MET A 1 -32.39 8.52 0.42
C MET A 1 -31.92 8.63 1.86
N PRO A 2 -31.13 9.66 2.25
CA PRO A 2 -30.93 9.97 3.66
C PRO A 2 -32.25 10.39 4.29
N ASN A 3 -32.70 9.70 5.34
CA ASN A 3 -33.98 10.01 6.00
C ASN A 3 -33.85 11.12 7.06
N THR A 4 -32.62 11.49 7.43
CA THR A 4 -32.34 12.53 8.42
C THR A 4 -31.20 13.44 7.95
N GLU A 5 -31.22 14.71 8.40
CA GLU A 5 -30.20 15.71 8.00
C GLU A 5 -28.78 15.32 8.42
N SER A 6 -28.63 14.62 9.56
CA SER A 6 -27.35 14.07 10.02
C SER A 6 -26.77 13.03 9.05
N VAL A 7 -27.63 12.15 8.51
CA VAL A 7 -27.23 11.15 7.51
C VAL A 7 -26.87 11.82 6.18
N LYS A 8 -27.61 12.85 5.75
CA LYS A 8 -27.29 13.63 4.56
C LYS A 8 -25.91 14.31 4.68
N LYS A 9 -25.58 14.85 5.84
CA LYS A 9 -24.24 15.41 6.14
C LYS A 9 -23.15 14.33 6.14
N SER A 10 -23.40 13.20 6.78
CA SER A 10 -22.48 12.06 6.82
C SER A 10 -22.16 11.52 5.41
N LEU A 11 -23.18 11.44 4.53
CA LEU A 11 -23.01 11.01 3.14
C LEU A 11 -22.04 11.92 2.39
N ARG A 12 -22.19 13.24 2.47
CA ARG A 12 -21.27 14.21 1.83
C ARG A 12 -19.85 14.04 2.35
N GLN A 13 -19.67 13.95 3.67
CA GLN A 13 -18.35 13.74 4.27
C GLN A 13 -17.71 12.42 3.83
N SER A 14 -18.50 11.35 3.77
CA SER A 14 -18.05 10.02 3.33
C SER A 14 -17.58 10.05 1.87
N GLN A 15 -18.30 10.71 0.97
CA GLN A 15 -17.91 10.85 -0.43
C GLN A 15 -16.56 11.57 -0.57
N HIS A 16 -16.36 12.69 0.11
CA HIS A 16 -15.07 13.41 0.08
C HIS A 16 -13.92 12.59 0.68
N ARG A 17 -14.16 11.87 1.79
CA ARG A 17 -13.16 10.96 2.38
C ARG A 17 -12.84 9.79 1.44
N ARG A 18 -13.86 9.22 0.78
CA ARG A 18 -13.71 8.12 -0.18
C ARG A 18 -12.84 8.54 -1.37
N ALA A 19 -13.10 9.70 -1.97
CA ALA A 19 -12.31 10.20 -3.10
C ALA A 19 -10.81 10.32 -2.75
N ARG A 20 -10.49 10.97 -1.62
CA ARG A 20 -9.10 11.12 -1.13
C ARG A 20 -8.44 9.79 -0.79
N ASN A 21 -9.18 8.88 -0.14
CA ASN A 21 -8.64 7.57 0.23
C ASN A 21 -8.42 6.67 -1.00
N LEU A 22 -9.26 6.81 -2.03
CA LEU A 22 -9.16 6.02 -3.24
C LEU A 22 -7.88 6.34 -4.01
N SER A 23 -7.57 7.63 -4.21
CA SER A 23 -6.34 8.04 -4.90
C SER A 23 -5.09 7.55 -4.18
N GLN A 24 -5.03 7.72 -2.86
CA GLN A 24 -3.90 7.25 -2.06
C GLN A 24 -3.77 5.72 -2.06
N LYS A 25 -4.88 4.98 -2.01
CA LYS A 25 -4.87 3.51 -2.12
C LYS A 25 -4.40 3.03 -3.49
N LYS A 26 -4.79 3.71 -4.57
CA LYS A 26 -4.33 3.40 -5.93
C LYS A 26 -2.82 3.61 -6.05
N ALA A 27 -2.32 4.77 -5.64
CA ALA A 27 -0.88 5.07 -5.62
C ALA A 27 -0.08 4.04 -4.79
N LEU A 28 -0.60 3.62 -3.63
CA LEU A 28 0.03 2.58 -2.82
C LEU A 28 0.07 1.23 -3.57
N LYS A 29 -1.02 0.87 -4.26
CA LYS A 29 -1.12 -0.38 -5.02
C LYS A 29 -0.17 -0.39 -6.21
N GLU A 30 -0.02 0.74 -6.90
CA GLU A 30 0.93 0.93 -8.00
C GLU A 30 2.37 0.72 -7.51
N VAL A 31 2.77 1.41 -6.45
CA VAL A 31 4.12 1.25 -5.85
C VAL A 31 4.43 -0.19 -5.49
N VAL A 32 3.46 -0.91 -4.89
CA VAL A 32 3.64 -2.33 -4.55
C VAL A 32 3.71 -3.22 -5.80
N ARG A 33 2.96 -2.89 -6.87
CA ARG A 33 3.00 -3.62 -8.13
C ARG A 33 4.34 -3.43 -8.83
N ASP A 34 4.82 -2.20 -8.90
CA ASP A 34 6.06 -1.86 -9.59
C ASP A 34 7.26 -2.48 -8.86
N PHE A 35 7.26 -2.46 -7.53
CA PHE A 35 8.24 -3.21 -6.74
C PHE A 35 8.19 -4.72 -7.01
N LYS A 36 7.01 -5.31 -7.12
CA LYS A 36 6.89 -6.76 -7.42
C LYS A 36 7.49 -7.11 -8.78
N LYS A 37 7.27 -6.27 -9.79
CA LYS A 37 7.89 -6.42 -11.12
C LYS A 37 9.41 -6.28 -11.04
N ALA A 38 9.89 -5.26 -10.35
CA ALA A 38 11.33 -5.06 -10.15
C ALA A 38 11.98 -6.25 -9.41
N ALA A 39 11.31 -6.81 -8.41
CA ALA A 39 11.80 -7.98 -7.68
C ALA A 39 11.90 -9.26 -8.55
N GLU A 40 11.12 -9.36 -9.62
CA GLU A 40 11.16 -10.50 -10.54
C GLU A 40 12.23 -10.33 -11.63
N SER A 41 12.52 -9.09 -12.06
CA SER A 41 13.47 -8.85 -13.17
C SER A 41 14.86 -8.39 -12.72
N LYS A 42 14.96 -7.66 -11.60
CA LYS A 42 16.18 -6.96 -11.16
C LYS A 42 16.27 -6.89 -9.63
N PRO A 43 16.77 -7.96 -8.98
CA PRO A 43 16.77 -8.06 -7.52
C PRO A 43 17.58 -6.95 -6.84
N GLU A 44 18.68 -6.49 -7.44
CA GLU A 44 19.53 -5.41 -6.89
C GLU A 44 18.87 -4.02 -6.92
N GLU A 45 18.05 -3.73 -7.92
CA GLU A 45 17.28 -2.48 -7.95
C GLU A 45 16.13 -2.55 -6.93
N ALA A 46 15.52 -3.73 -6.77
CA ALA A 46 14.44 -3.95 -5.80
C ALA A 46 14.89 -3.73 -4.35
N THR A 47 16.11 -4.15 -3.98
CA THR A 47 16.65 -3.90 -2.63
C THR A 47 16.83 -2.41 -2.34
N LYS A 48 17.29 -1.62 -3.32
CA LYS A 48 17.39 -0.16 -3.20
C LYS A 48 16.02 0.50 -3.03
N MET A 49 15.00 0.03 -3.76
CA MET A 49 13.63 0.56 -3.69
C MET A 49 12.90 0.19 -2.39
N LEU A 50 13.31 -0.87 -1.70
CA LEU A 50 12.63 -1.42 -0.51
C LEU A 50 12.42 -0.36 0.59
N SER A 51 13.44 0.45 0.88
CA SER A 51 13.39 1.50 1.91
C SER A 51 12.28 2.54 1.61
N GLY A 52 12.15 2.93 0.35
CA GLY A 52 11.11 3.85 -0.11
C GLY A 52 9.70 3.25 -0.01
N VAL A 53 9.55 1.97 -0.37
CA VAL A 53 8.27 1.25 -0.24
C VAL A 53 7.86 1.14 1.23
N TYR A 54 8.80 0.83 2.12
CA TYR A 54 8.55 0.76 3.57
C TYR A 54 8.06 2.09 4.12
N LYS A 55 8.77 3.18 3.79
CA LYS A 55 8.36 4.54 4.18
C LYS A 55 6.95 4.87 3.73
N LYS A 56 6.55 4.48 2.52
CA LYS A 56 5.19 4.69 1.99
C LYS A 56 4.15 3.83 2.71
N LEU A 57 4.43 2.56 2.98
CA LEU A 57 3.54 1.65 3.72
C LEU A 57 3.30 2.13 5.15
N ASP A 58 4.35 2.51 5.85
CA ASP A 58 4.26 2.95 7.24
C ASP A 58 3.56 4.31 7.36
N LYS A 59 3.79 5.23 6.42
CA LYS A 59 3.00 6.48 6.34
C LYS A 59 1.52 6.21 6.08
N ALA A 60 1.18 5.24 5.23
CA ALA A 60 -0.21 4.88 4.96
C ALA A 60 -0.88 4.24 6.20
N ALA A 61 -0.13 3.46 6.98
CA ALA A 61 -0.59 2.93 8.26
C ALA A 61 -0.82 4.05 9.28
N LYS A 62 0.12 4.99 9.42
CA LYS A 62 0.01 6.14 10.34
C LYS A 62 -1.21 7.02 10.02
N LYS A 63 -1.57 7.17 8.74
CA LYS A 63 -2.76 7.90 8.30
C LYS A 63 -4.06 7.10 8.39
N ASN A 64 -4.04 5.90 8.98
CA ASN A 64 -5.17 4.97 9.05
C ASN A 64 -5.78 4.60 7.69
N LEU A 65 -5.00 4.74 6.60
CA LEU A 65 -5.44 4.35 5.26
C LEU A 65 -5.45 2.83 5.09
N ILE A 66 -4.49 2.17 5.73
CA ILE A 66 -4.38 0.72 5.87
C ILE A 66 -4.16 0.37 7.34
N HIS A 67 -4.65 -0.78 7.79
CA HIS A 67 -4.40 -1.25 9.14
C HIS A 67 -2.91 -1.58 9.35
N LYS A 68 -2.37 -1.37 10.56
CA LYS A 68 -0.98 -1.68 10.92
C LYS A 68 -0.57 -3.11 10.55
N ASN A 69 -1.43 -4.09 10.85
CA ASN A 69 -1.18 -5.50 10.50
C ASN A 69 -1.12 -5.72 8.98
N ARG A 70 -1.89 -4.97 8.19
CA ARG A 70 -1.82 -5.05 6.72
C ARG A 70 -0.49 -4.51 6.22
N ALA A 71 0.01 -3.41 6.79
CA ALA A 71 1.34 -2.89 6.46
C ALA A 71 2.42 -3.91 6.83
N SER A 72 2.41 -4.48 8.04
CA SER A 72 3.36 -5.51 8.46
C SER A 72 3.34 -6.75 7.57
N ARG A 73 2.15 -7.26 7.20
CA ARG A 73 2.01 -8.38 6.26
C ARG A 73 2.59 -8.06 4.89
N LEU A 74 2.40 -6.84 4.39
CA LEU A 74 2.97 -6.43 3.12
C LEU A 74 4.50 -6.35 3.19
N LYS A 75 5.06 -5.76 4.25
CA LYS A 75 6.52 -5.70 4.45
C LYS A 75 7.15 -7.11 4.44
N SER A 76 6.60 -8.02 5.24
CA SER A 76 7.05 -9.42 5.32
C SER A 76 6.97 -10.15 3.97
N ARG A 77 5.88 -9.98 3.20
CA ARG A 77 5.74 -10.62 1.89
C ARG A 77 6.71 -10.08 0.84
N LEU A 78 7.02 -8.78 0.90
CA LEU A 78 7.93 -8.14 -0.06
C LEU A 78 9.38 -8.60 0.18
N THR A 79 9.82 -8.72 1.43
CA THR A 79 11.15 -9.26 1.75
C THR A 79 11.28 -10.73 1.40
N GLN A 80 10.27 -11.54 1.74
CA GLN A 80 10.28 -12.96 1.37
C GLN A 80 10.38 -13.18 -0.13
N ARG A 81 9.79 -12.28 -0.94
CA ARG A 81 9.91 -12.37 -2.40
C ARG A 81 11.34 -12.12 -2.88
N ILE A 82 12.01 -11.06 -2.41
CA ILE A 82 13.41 -10.80 -2.75
C ILE A 82 14.30 -11.96 -2.30
N ALA A 83 14.09 -12.47 -1.08
CA ALA A 83 14.87 -13.58 -0.55
C ALA A 83 14.63 -14.91 -1.28
N LYS A 84 13.44 -15.09 -1.88
CA LYS A 84 13.14 -16.27 -2.70
C LYS A 84 13.78 -16.16 -4.08
N SER A 85 13.70 -14.99 -4.73
CA SER A 85 14.34 -14.81 -6.04
C SER A 85 15.85 -15.06 -5.94
N SER A 86 16.52 -14.54 -4.91
CA SER A 86 17.96 -14.78 -4.71
C SER A 86 18.35 -16.24 -4.44
N LYS A 87 17.44 -17.06 -3.90
CA LYS A 87 17.68 -18.49 -3.61
C LYS A 87 17.46 -19.40 -4.81
N THR A 88 16.79 -18.92 -5.85
CA THR A 88 16.46 -19.74 -7.03
C THR A 88 17.63 -19.74 -8.03
N ASP A 89 18.55 -18.78 -7.91
CA ASP A 89 19.75 -18.62 -8.73
C ASP A 89 21.01 -19.26 -8.08
N SER A 90 20.84 -20.10 -7.06
CA SER A 90 21.91 -20.87 -6.37
C SER A 90 21.58 -22.36 -6.39
#